data_AF-A0A538GQE1-F1
#
_entry.id   AF-A0A538GQE1-F1
#
_cell.length_a   1.000
_cell.length_b   1.000
_cell.length_c   1.000
_cell.angle_alpha   90.00
_cell.angle_beta   90.00
_cell.angle_gamma   90.00
#
_symmetry.space_group_name_H-M   'P 1'
#
loop_
_entity.id
_entity.type
_entity.pdbx_description
1 polymer ?
#
loop_
_entity_poly.entity_id
_entity_poly.type
_entity_poly.pdbx_seq_one_letter_code
_entity_poly.pdbx_strand_id
1 'polypeptide(L)' 'MSARREAEELLLIEEADAWFEYLEATRAQGEHRYHEVEPWAWARLSQRLRAVRAKRAKLRPAAAA' A
#
# COMPACT_ATOMS: atom_id res chain seq x y z
N MET A 1 1.89 -18.90 -14.43
CA MET A 1 3.08 -18.85 -13.56
C MET A 1 2.76 -19.66 -12.31
N SER A 2 3.51 -19.61 -11.20
CA SER A 2 3.00 -20.23 -9.96
C SER A 2 1.96 -19.30 -9.35
N ALA A 3 0.86 -19.86 -8.80
CA ALA A 3 -0.20 -19.07 -8.18
C ALA A 3 0.33 -18.13 -7.07
N ARG A 4 1.39 -18.56 -6.37
CA ARG A 4 2.08 -17.74 -5.37
C ARG A 4 2.77 -16.53 -6.01
N ARG A 5 3.49 -16.70 -7.12
CA ARG A 5 4.15 -15.59 -7.82
C ARG A 5 3.12 -14.59 -8.33
N GLU A 6 2.01 -15.07 -8.90
CA GLU A 6 0.91 -14.20 -9.36
C GLU A 6 0.30 -13.41 -8.19
N ALA A 7 0.10 -14.04 -7.03
CA ALA A 7 -0.36 -13.35 -5.83
C ALA A 7 0.65 -12.31 -5.31
N GLU A 8 1.95 -12.59 -5.37
CA GLU A 8 3.00 -11.64 -4.98
C GLU A 8 3.04 -10.42 -5.93
N GLU A 9 2.86 -10.64 -7.24
CA GLU A 9 2.77 -9.57 -8.25
C GLU A 9 1.54 -8.68 -8.04
N LEU A 10 0.38 -9.26 -7.75
CA LEU A 10 -0.82 -8.49 -7.41
C LEU A 10 -0.60 -7.61 -6.17
N LEU A 11 0.13 -8.10 -5.17
CA LEU A 11 0.46 -7.31 -3.98
C LEU A 11 1.47 -6.18 -4.26
N LEU A 12 2.31 -6.31 -5.30
CA LEU A 12 3.17 -5.22 -5.75
C LEU A 12 2.35 -4.13 -6.42
N ILE A 13 1.39 -4.51 -7.26
CA ILE A 13 0.46 -3.57 -7.90
C ILE A 13 -0.37 -2.84 -6.83
N GLU A 14 -0.95 -3.56 -5.87
CA GLU A 14 -1.74 -2.95 -4.79
C GLU A 14 -0.94 -1.96 -3.94
N GLU A 15 0.35 -2.24 -3.70
CA GLU A 15 1.25 -1.32 -3.00
C GLU A 15 1.56 -0.08 -3.85
N ALA A 16 1.83 -0.26 -5.15
CA ALA A 16 2.05 0.85 -6.07
C ALA A 16 0.82 1.77 -6.15
N ASP A 17 -0.39 1.20 -6.29
CA ASP A 17 -1.65 1.95 -6.30
C ASP A 17 -1.85 2.75 -5.01
N ALA A 18 -1.44 2.20 -3.86
CA ALA A 18 -1.53 2.92 -2.59
C ALA A 18 -0.64 4.17 -2.57
N TRP A 19 0.58 4.06 -3.11
CA TRP A 19 1.48 5.20 -3.26
C TRP A 19 0.98 6.20 -4.31
N PHE A 20 0.39 5.73 -5.41
CA PHE A 20 -0.22 6.61 -6.41
C PHE A 20 -1.40 7.39 -5.83
N GLU A 21 -2.31 6.77 -5.07
CA GLU A 21 -3.40 7.48 -4.40
C GLU A 21 -2.89 8.56 -3.45
N TYR A 22 -1.82 8.27 -2.69
CA TYR A 22 -1.20 9.25 -1.80
C TYR A 22 -0.63 10.45 -2.59
N LEU A 23 0.09 10.17 -3.69
CA LEU A 23 0.65 11.22 -4.54
C LEU A 23 -0.44 12.02 -5.25
N GLU A 24 -1.50 11.39 -5.75
CA GLU A 24 -2.64 12.09 -6.34
C GLU A 24 -3.32 13.05 -5.35
N ALA A 25 -3.45 12.64 -4.09
CA ALA A 25 -4.05 13.46 -3.05
C ALA A 25 -3.19 14.68 -2.68
N THR A 26 -1.85 14.52 -2.67
CA THR A 26 -0.94 15.49 -2.06
C THR A 26 -0.13 16.33 -3.04
N ARG A 27 0.22 15.80 -4.23
CA ARG A 27 1.23 16.42 -5.13
C ARG A 27 0.90 17.81 -5.65
N ALA A 28 -0.39 18.12 -5.78
CA ALA A 28 -0.86 19.40 -6.33
C ALA A 28 -1.34 20.37 -5.25
N GLN A 29 -1.23 20.00 -3.96
CA GLN A 29 -1.67 20.86 -2.88
C GLN A 29 -0.60 21.89 -2.54
N GLY A 30 -1.01 23.15 -2.43
CA GLY A 30 -0.18 24.20 -1.82
C GLY A 30 -0.07 24.00 -0.30
N GLU A 31 0.91 24.67 0.32
CA GLU A 31 1.31 24.48 1.73
C GLU A 31 0.13 24.44 2.72
N HIS A 32 -0.77 25.44 2.68
CA HIS A 32 -1.90 25.49 3.61
C HIS A 32 -2.82 24.26 3.50
N ARG A 33 -3.18 23.87 2.27
CA ARG A 33 -4.09 22.75 2.03
C ARG A 33 -3.40 21.39 2.19
N TYR A 34 -2.08 21.33 2.01
CA TYR A 34 -1.29 20.14 2.25
C TYR A 34 -1.42 19.69 3.72
N HIS A 35 -1.30 20.63 4.68
CA HIS A 35 -1.44 20.31 6.10
C HIS A 35 -2.83 19.80 6.50
N GLU A 36 -3.87 20.15 5.75
CA GLU A 36 -5.23 19.65 5.98
C GLU A 36 -5.44 18.25 5.39
N VAL A 37 -4.90 18.00 4.20
CA VAL A 37 -5.16 16.78 3.41
C VAL A 37 -4.18 15.65 3.72
N GLU A 38 -2.91 15.98 3.93
CA GLU A 38 -1.84 14.99 4.09
C GLU A 38 -2.07 14.04 5.27
N PRO A 39 -2.50 14.46 6.47
CA PRO A 39 -2.67 13.53 7.58
C PRO A 39 -3.67 12.42 7.29
N TRP A 40 -4.75 12.73 6.57
CA TRP A 40 -5.74 11.74 6.14
C TRP A 40 -5.18 10.84 5.03
N ALA A 41 -4.51 11.42 4.04
CA ALA A 41 -3.86 10.65 2.96
C ALA A 41 -2.80 9.68 3.52
N TRP A 42 -2.02 10.13 4.50
CA TRP A 42 -1.02 9.33 5.20
C TRP A 42 -1.65 8.20 6.02
N ALA A 43 -2.72 8.49 6.78
CA ALA A 43 -3.42 7.47 7.55
C ALA A 43 -3.97 6.35 6.63
N ARG A 44 -4.55 6.74 5.49
CA ARG A 44 -5.03 5.81 4.45
C ARG A 44 -3.90 4.99 3.85
N LEU A 45 -2.81 5.61 3.42
CA LEU A 45 -1.61 4.92 2.91
C LEU A 45 -1.09 3.91 3.94
N SER A 46 -0.90 4.35 5.18
CA SER A 46 -0.43 3.52 6.29
C SER A 46 -1.33 2.31 6.54
N GLN A 47 -2.65 2.47 6.44
CA GLN A 47 -3.59 1.35 6.54
C GLN A 47 -3.44 0.37 5.38
N ARG A 48 -3.34 0.85 4.14
CA ARG A 48 -3.17 0.01 2.95
C ARG A 48 -1.85 -0.77 2.99
N LEU A 49 -0.74 -0.12 3.33
CA LEU A 49 0.56 -0.78 3.47
C LEU A 49 0.54 -1.87 4.56
N ARG A 50 -0.17 -1.65 5.67
CA ARG A 50 -0.37 -2.69 6.69
C ARG A 50 -1.16 -3.88 6.14
N ALA A 51 -2.21 -3.64 5.36
CA ALA A 51 -2.98 -4.70 4.73
C ALA A 51 -2.14 -5.52 3.73
N VAL A 52 -1.34 -4.85 2.89
CA VAL A 52 -0.41 -5.53 1.96
C VAL A 52 0.61 -6.37 2.74
N ARG A 53 1.21 -5.84 3.80
CA ARG A 53 2.15 -6.59 4.66
C ARG A 53 1.49 -7.82 5.28
N ALA A 54 0.26 -7.69 5.77
CA ALA A 54 -0.49 -8.81 6.34
C ALA A 54 -0.80 -9.90 5.27
N LYS A 55 -1.18 -9.50 4.05
CA LYS A 55 -1.39 -10.42 2.92
C LYS A 55 -0.09 -11.13 2.53
N ARG A 56 1.03 -10.40 2.42
CA ARG A 56 2.36 -10.98 2.16
C ARG A 56 2.77 -11.99 3.23
N ALA A 57 2.51 -11.70 4.50
CA ALA A 57 2.82 -12.64 5.60
C ALA A 57 2.06 -13.97 5.45
N LYS A 58 0.81 -13.94 4.98
CA LYS A 58 0.00 -15.15 4.73
C LYS A 58 0.48 -15.97 3.51
N LEU A 59 1.17 -15.34 2.56
CA LEU A 59 1.76 -16.02 1.41
C LEU A 59 3.10 -16.69 1.74
N ARG A 60 3.74 -16.32 2.85
CA ARG A 60 4.94 -17.02 3.32
C ARG A 60 4.51 -18.42 3.76
N PRO A 61 5.08 -19.49 3.19
CA PRO A 61 4.82 -20.83 3.68
C PRO A 61 5.22 -20.87 5.15
N ALA A 62 4.31 -21.36 5.99
CA ALA A 62 4.67 -21.71 7.36
C ALA A 62 5.88 -22.65 7.23
N ALA A 63 7.03 -22.25 7.80
CA ALA A 63 8.16 -23.16 7.88
C ALA A 63 7.62 -24.46 8.49
N ALA A 64 7.81 -25.58 7.80
CA ALA A 64 7.47 -26.89 8.33
C ALA A 64 8.18 -27.01 9.68
N ALA A 65 7.40 -27.02 10.76
CA ALA A 65 7.86 -27.29 12.11
C ALA A 65 8.17 -28.78 12.26
#